data_AF-A0A846U0M3-F1
#
_entry.id   AF-A0A846U0M3-F1
#
_cell.length_a   1.000
_cell.length_b   1.000
_cell.length_c   1.000
_cell.angle_alpha   90.00
_cell.angle_beta   90.00
_cell.angle_gamma   90.00
#
_symmetry.space_group_name_H-M   'P 1'
#
loop_
_entity.id
_entity.type
_entity.pdbx_description
1 polymer ?
#
loop_
_entity_poly.entity_id
_entity_poly.type
_entity_poly.pdbx_seq_one_letter_code
_entity_poly.pdbx_strand_id
1 'polypeptide(L)'
;MNALPASAEPVPLLRHLLATARAKSADIAAQLHPAWVQAAWQRIGFDTPPAAAGARSEAALAAALGSVYGLRWASLAGFQHRAHRIALLPRDQVLRVLAAVALHAERERVRRCIGRGARQAVIERIGEPAYNELLAAPRATGHHGAGALSASDLDPDRLAAAGYARLSERREWQCRHSLAWVRLALAPGSTQSDPSFAFPSTSSSSAPSGSPTGDSMMARLPHYFPEHAWLFGSPMDRALSA
;
A
#
# COMPACT_ATOMS: atom_id res chain seq x y z
N MET A 1 -11.41 15.37 -11.43
CA MET A 1 -10.15 14.60 -11.49
C MET A 1 -9.74 14.50 -12.96
N ASN A 2 -8.74 15.26 -13.39
CA ASN A 2 -8.29 15.26 -14.79
C ASN A 2 -7.26 14.15 -14.98
N ALA A 3 -7.58 13.14 -15.80
CA ALA A 3 -6.64 12.12 -16.21
C ALA A 3 -5.55 12.75 -17.09
N LEU A 4 -4.28 12.60 -16.72
CA LEU A 4 -3.15 13.07 -17.53
C LEU A 4 -2.98 12.18 -18.78
N PRO A 5 -2.74 12.77 -19.97
CA PRO A 5 -2.55 12.00 -21.21
C PRO A 5 -1.25 11.17 -21.20
N ALA A 6 -1.23 10.09 -21.98
CA ALA A 6 -0.16 9.07 -22.04
C ALA A 6 1.22 9.56 -22.51
N SER A 7 1.36 10.83 -22.87
CA SER A 7 2.60 11.52 -23.24
C SER A 7 3.04 12.54 -22.18
N ALA A 8 2.79 12.26 -20.90
CA ALA A 8 3.21 13.15 -19.84
C ALA A 8 4.75 13.20 -19.80
N GLU A 9 5.30 14.39 -20.06
CA GLU A 9 6.71 14.68 -19.84
C GLU A 9 7.11 14.27 -18.41
N PRO A 10 8.37 13.83 -18.19
CA PRO A 10 8.81 13.31 -16.90
C PRO A 10 8.63 14.33 -15.76
N VAL A 11 8.82 15.62 -16.05
CA VAL A 11 8.75 16.70 -15.04
C VAL A 11 7.34 16.87 -14.46
N PRO A 12 6.25 17.02 -15.25
CA PRO A 12 4.88 17.00 -14.73
C PRO A 12 4.53 15.80 -13.85
N LEU A 13 4.96 14.58 -14.22
CA LEU A 13 4.69 13.37 -13.44
C LEU A 13 5.39 13.40 -12.09
N LEU A 14 6.66 13.79 -12.05
CA LEU A 14 7.41 13.92 -10.80
C LEU A 14 6.83 15.02 -9.91
N ARG A 15 6.41 16.16 -10.48
CA ARG A 15 5.69 17.22 -9.74
C ARG A 15 4.39 16.69 -9.14
N HIS A 16 3.62 15.90 -9.88
CA HIS A 16 2.40 15.29 -9.37
C HIS A 16 2.68 14.32 -8.23
N LEU A 17 3.70 13.44 -8.37
CA LEU A 17 4.13 12.53 -7.30
C LEU A 17 4.49 13.29 -6.01
N LEU A 18 5.29 14.36 -6.13
CA LEU A 18 5.68 15.19 -4.99
C LEU A 18 4.48 15.92 -4.37
N ALA A 19 3.54 16.40 -5.19
CA ALA A 19 2.31 17.01 -4.71
C ALA A 19 1.45 16.01 -3.92
N THR A 20 1.33 14.76 -4.40
CA THR A 20 0.63 13.68 -3.69
C THR A 20 1.28 13.36 -2.35
N ALA A 21 2.62 13.26 -2.30
CA ALA A 21 3.35 13.06 -1.04
C ALA A 21 3.09 14.20 -0.03
N ARG A 22 3.10 15.46 -0.50
CA ARG A 22 2.81 16.64 0.33
C ARG A 22 1.38 16.65 0.84
N ALA A 23 0.40 16.42 -0.03
CA ALA A 23 -1.01 16.36 0.35
C ALA A 23 -1.26 15.25 1.38
N LYS A 24 -0.70 14.06 1.16
CA LYS A 24 -0.79 12.94 2.10
C LYS A 24 -0.16 13.24 3.47
N SER A 25 0.91 14.04 3.49
CA SER A 25 1.56 14.45 4.75
C SER A 25 0.76 15.50 5.50
N ALA A 26 0.09 16.42 4.78
CA ALA A 26 -0.74 17.45 5.39
C ALA A 26 -1.95 16.86 6.12
N ASP A 27 -2.48 15.74 5.61
CA ASP A 27 -3.64 15.04 6.17
C ASP A 27 -3.23 13.71 6.86
N ILE A 28 -2.09 13.70 7.56
CA ILE A 28 -1.48 12.46 8.08
C ILE A 28 -2.44 11.64 8.95
N ALA A 29 -3.30 12.28 9.74
CA ALA A 29 -4.22 11.60 10.63
C ALA A 29 -5.20 10.69 9.87
N ALA A 30 -5.70 11.13 8.71
CA ALA A 30 -6.55 10.31 7.85
C ALA A 30 -5.80 9.16 7.16
N GLN A 31 -4.47 9.25 7.09
CA GLN A 31 -3.63 8.25 6.43
C GLN A 31 -3.21 7.11 7.35
N LEU A 32 -3.28 7.31 8.66
CA LEU A 32 -2.92 6.29 9.66
C LEU A 32 -4.17 5.54 10.13
N HIS A 33 -3.98 4.34 10.65
CA HIS A 33 -5.05 3.64 11.36
C HIS A 33 -5.45 4.43 12.63
N PRO A 34 -6.76 4.57 12.96
CA PRO A 34 -7.21 5.37 14.10
C PRO A 34 -6.51 5.04 15.43
N ALA A 35 -6.26 3.76 15.70
CA ALA A 35 -5.53 3.34 16.89
C ALA A 35 -4.08 3.87 16.96
N TRP A 36 -3.39 4.02 15.83
CA TRP A 36 -2.07 4.69 15.80
C TRP A 36 -2.21 6.20 16.05
N VAL A 37 -3.25 6.84 15.53
CA VAL A 37 -3.49 8.27 15.80
C VAL A 37 -3.75 8.49 17.29
N GLN A 38 -4.62 7.68 17.89
CA GLN A 38 -4.92 7.74 19.32
C GLN A 38 -3.67 7.49 20.18
N ALA A 39 -2.90 6.45 19.86
CA ALA A 39 -1.66 6.15 20.58
C ALA A 39 -0.62 7.27 20.45
N ALA A 40 -0.57 7.97 19.32
CA ALA A 40 0.32 9.12 19.15
C ALA A 40 -0.09 10.31 20.02
N TRP A 41 -1.39 10.63 20.06
CA TRP A 41 -1.88 11.70 20.93
C TRP A 41 -1.63 11.43 22.40
N GLN A 42 -1.83 10.18 22.84
CA GLN A 42 -1.52 9.76 24.20
C GLN A 42 -0.02 9.92 24.53
N ARG A 43 0.88 9.63 23.58
CA ARG A 43 2.34 9.86 23.76
C ARG A 43 2.71 11.33 23.85
N ILE A 44 1.95 12.21 23.21
CA ILE A 44 2.13 13.67 23.26
C ILE A 44 1.53 14.25 24.56
N GLY A 45 0.68 13.49 25.27
CA GLY A 45 0.02 13.91 26.51
C GLY A 45 -1.43 14.36 26.33
N PHE A 46 -2.07 13.98 25.23
CA PHE A 46 -3.49 14.25 24.97
C PHE A 46 -4.32 12.97 25.03
N ASP A 47 -5.41 12.98 25.80
CA ASP A 47 -6.36 11.85 25.86
C ASP A 47 -7.25 11.76 24.61
N THR A 48 -7.53 12.91 23.99
CA THR A 48 -8.32 13.03 22.75
C THR A 48 -7.61 13.91 21.72
N PRO A 49 -7.86 13.73 20.41
CA PRO A 49 -7.28 14.56 19.38
C PRO A 49 -7.60 16.05 19.60
N PRO A 50 -6.59 16.94 19.65
CA PRO A 50 -6.82 18.36 19.82
C PRO A 50 -7.55 18.95 18.61
N ALA A 51 -8.48 19.88 18.84
CA ALA A 51 -9.14 20.61 17.77
C ALA A 51 -8.17 21.58 17.10
N ALA A 52 -8.08 21.52 15.77
CA ALA A 52 -7.27 22.47 15.02
C ALA A 52 -8.06 23.74 14.71
N ALA A 53 -7.53 24.91 15.07
CA ALA A 53 -8.11 26.21 14.70
C ALA A 53 -7.41 26.76 13.45
N GLY A 54 -7.77 26.20 12.29
CA GLY A 54 -7.30 26.64 10.97
C GLY A 54 -6.01 25.99 10.48
N ALA A 55 -5.65 26.27 9.22
CA ALA A 55 -4.65 25.53 8.45
C ALA A 55 -3.24 25.47 9.09
N ARG A 56 -2.79 26.53 9.77
CA ARG A 56 -1.49 26.52 10.46
C ARG A 56 -1.49 25.55 11.65
N SER A 57 -2.60 25.48 12.38
CA SER A 57 -2.78 24.54 13.48
C SER A 57 -2.83 23.10 12.96
N GLU A 58 -3.57 22.86 11.87
CA GLU A 58 -3.65 21.53 11.23
C GLU A 58 -2.28 21.03 10.78
N ALA A 59 -1.49 21.89 10.12
CA ALA A 59 -0.13 21.55 9.70
C ALA A 59 0.79 21.23 10.88
N ALA A 60 0.66 21.95 12.01
CA ALA A 60 1.42 21.69 13.22
C ALA A 60 1.05 20.34 13.86
N LEU A 61 -0.26 20.02 13.92
CA LEU A 61 -0.73 18.73 14.41
C LEU A 61 -0.26 17.57 13.52
N ALA A 62 -0.32 17.74 12.20
CA ALA A 62 0.18 16.76 11.26
C ALA A 62 1.70 16.54 11.41
N ALA A 63 2.48 17.62 11.59
CA ALA A 63 3.91 17.53 11.86
C ALA A 63 4.21 16.80 13.17
N ALA A 64 3.43 17.05 14.23
CA ALA A 64 3.59 16.37 15.52
C ALA A 64 3.29 14.87 15.42
N LEU A 65 2.23 14.47 14.72
CA LEU A 65 1.96 13.05 14.46
C LEU A 65 3.08 12.39 13.64
N GLY A 66 3.59 13.09 12.63
CA GLY A 66 4.72 12.62 11.82
C GLY A 66 5.99 12.42 12.64
N SER A 67 6.27 13.32 13.59
CA SER A 67 7.47 13.25 14.43
C SER A 67 7.43 12.10 15.44
N VAL A 68 6.26 11.80 16.04
CA VAL A 68 6.09 10.66 16.97
C VAL A 68 6.51 9.33 16.35
N TYR A 69 6.27 9.17 15.05
CA TYR A 69 6.60 7.95 14.31
C TYR A 69 7.85 8.09 13.43
N GLY A 70 8.53 9.23 13.45
CA GLY A 70 9.68 9.50 12.58
C GLY A 70 9.35 9.35 11.09
N LEU A 71 8.12 9.69 10.68
CA LEU A 71 7.66 9.53 9.31
C LEU A 71 8.41 10.47 8.37
N ARG A 72 9.02 9.88 7.34
CA ARG A 72 9.75 10.58 6.29
C ARG A 72 9.38 9.99 4.94
N TRP A 73 9.51 10.78 3.89
CA TRP A 73 9.42 10.25 2.54
C TRP A 73 10.75 9.65 2.09
N ALA A 74 10.65 8.61 1.27
CA ALA A 74 11.79 8.13 0.51
C ALA A 74 12.29 9.22 -0.44
N SER A 75 13.56 9.15 -0.85
CA SER A 75 14.04 9.93 -1.99
C SER A 75 13.30 9.50 -3.26
N LEU A 76 13.34 10.33 -4.31
CA LEU A 76 12.72 9.98 -5.60
C LEU A 76 13.21 8.63 -6.14
N ALA A 77 14.50 8.34 -6.01
CA ALA A 77 15.09 7.04 -6.37
C ALA A 77 14.44 5.86 -5.62
N GLY A 78 14.03 6.08 -4.35
CA GLY A 78 13.29 5.08 -3.59
C GLY A 78 11.97 4.70 -4.25
N PHE A 79 11.32 5.59 -5.01
CA PHE A 79 10.08 5.27 -5.70
C PHE A 79 10.27 4.51 -7.02
N GLN A 80 11.50 4.24 -7.47
CA GLN A 80 11.72 3.39 -8.66
C GLN A 80 11.08 2.01 -8.49
N HIS A 81 11.12 1.46 -7.27
CA HIS A 81 10.42 0.22 -6.94
C HIS A 81 8.91 0.43 -6.79
N ARG A 82 8.10 -0.29 -7.59
CA ARG A 82 6.64 -0.11 -7.62
C ARG A 82 5.96 -0.35 -6.28
N ALA A 83 6.46 -1.29 -5.47
CA ALA A 83 5.92 -1.53 -4.13
C ALA A 83 5.96 -0.27 -3.25
N HIS A 84 7.03 0.50 -3.34
CA HIS A 84 7.18 1.72 -2.52
C HIS A 84 6.19 2.82 -2.91
N ARG A 85 5.69 2.79 -4.14
CA ARG A 85 4.68 3.76 -4.62
C ARG A 85 3.32 3.53 -3.97
N ILE A 86 3.05 2.33 -3.45
CA ILE A 86 1.82 2.06 -2.67
C ILE A 86 1.72 3.04 -1.50
N ALA A 87 2.85 3.42 -0.88
CA ALA A 87 2.88 4.39 0.22
C ALA A 87 2.32 5.79 -0.16
N LEU A 88 2.23 6.14 -1.45
CA LEU A 88 1.69 7.42 -1.91
C LEU A 88 0.17 7.40 -2.04
N LEU A 89 -0.45 6.23 -2.05
CA LEU A 89 -1.91 6.10 -2.14
C LEU A 89 -2.58 6.54 -0.83
N PRO A 90 -3.82 7.07 -0.88
CA PRO A 90 -4.66 7.25 0.30
C PRO A 90 -4.85 5.95 1.09
N ARG A 91 -5.09 6.02 2.41
CA ARG A 91 -5.18 4.84 3.29
C ARG A 91 -6.11 3.75 2.77
N ASP A 92 -7.34 4.10 2.37
CA ASP A 92 -8.32 3.17 1.81
C ASP A 92 -7.78 2.45 0.56
N GLN A 93 -7.09 3.17 -0.31
CA GLN A 93 -6.48 2.61 -1.51
C GLN A 93 -5.26 1.74 -1.19
N VAL A 94 -4.47 2.07 -0.15
CA VAL A 94 -3.41 1.18 0.36
C VAL A 94 -4.01 -0.15 0.79
N LEU A 95 -5.05 -0.13 1.63
CA LEU A 95 -5.72 -1.36 2.09
C LEU A 95 -6.26 -2.17 0.93
N ARG A 96 -6.88 -1.50 -0.05
CA ARG A 96 -7.42 -2.12 -1.26
C ARG A 96 -6.35 -2.82 -2.10
N VAL A 97 -5.21 -2.16 -2.33
CA VAL A 97 -4.09 -2.75 -3.08
C VAL A 97 -3.50 -3.94 -2.33
N LEU A 98 -3.29 -3.82 -1.01
CA LEU A 98 -2.78 -4.92 -0.20
C LEU A 98 -3.76 -6.10 -0.16
N ALA A 99 -5.06 -5.85 -0.03
CA ALA A 99 -6.08 -6.89 -0.12
C ALA A 99 -6.03 -7.63 -1.46
N ALA A 100 -5.85 -6.91 -2.58
CA ALA A 100 -5.66 -7.55 -3.88
C ALA A 100 -4.38 -8.39 -3.92
N VAL A 101 -3.30 -7.99 -3.24
CA VAL A 101 -2.08 -8.81 -3.13
C VAL A 101 -2.33 -10.12 -2.40
N ALA A 102 -3.07 -10.09 -1.30
CA ALA A 102 -3.48 -11.30 -0.60
C ALA A 102 -4.34 -12.21 -1.51
N LEU A 103 -5.35 -11.63 -2.14
CA LEU A 103 -6.27 -12.38 -3.01
C LEU A 103 -5.60 -12.93 -4.28
N HIS A 104 -4.56 -12.28 -4.79
CA HIS A 104 -3.77 -12.79 -5.92
C HIS A 104 -3.00 -14.06 -5.55
N ALA A 105 -2.46 -14.13 -4.33
CA ALA A 105 -1.86 -15.36 -3.82
C ALA A 105 -2.90 -16.48 -3.69
N GLU A 106 -4.13 -16.13 -3.27
CA GLU A 106 -5.25 -17.04 -3.06
C GLU A 106 -6.21 -17.15 -4.27
N ARG A 107 -5.78 -16.76 -5.48
CA ARG A 107 -6.66 -16.59 -6.65
C ARG A 107 -7.45 -17.83 -7.06
N GLU A 108 -6.93 -19.03 -6.77
CA GLU A 108 -7.69 -20.28 -7.00
C GLU A 108 -8.87 -20.43 -6.03
N ARG A 109 -8.74 -19.96 -4.78
CA ARG A 109 -9.87 -19.93 -3.83
C ARG A 109 -10.91 -18.91 -4.26
N VAL A 110 -10.49 -17.76 -4.80
CA VAL A 110 -11.38 -16.74 -5.38
C VAL A 110 -12.18 -17.34 -6.54
N ARG A 111 -11.56 -18.11 -7.43
CA ARG A 111 -12.25 -18.79 -8.56
C ARG A 111 -13.29 -19.82 -8.11
N ARG A 112 -13.07 -20.44 -6.95
CA ARG A 112 -14.01 -21.40 -6.35
C ARG A 112 -15.18 -20.72 -5.64
N CYS A 113 -15.18 -19.39 -5.50
CA CYS A 113 -16.33 -18.64 -5.02
C CYS A 113 -17.41 -18.56 -6.12
N ILE A 114 -18.31 -19.54 -6.13
CA ILE A 114 -19.36 -19.69 -7.15
C ILE A 114 -20.60 -18.80 -6.83
N GLY A 115 -20.76 -18.38 -5.57
CA GLY A 115 -21.92 -17.60 -5.12
C GLY A 115 -21.84 -16.11 -5.49
N ARG A 116 -22.98 -15.54 -5.94
CA ARG A 116 -23.11 -14.11 -6.26
C ARG A 116 -22.71 -13.19 -5.10
N GLY A 117 -23.03 -13.58 -3.86
CA GLY A 117 -22.68 -12.82 -2.65
C GLY A 117 -21.16 -12.80 -2.38
N ALA A 118 -20.48 -13.94 -2.52
CA ALA A 118 -19.02 -14.00 -2.35
C ALA A 118 -18.29 -13.20 -3.43
N ARG A 119 -18.74 -13.28 -4.69
CA ARG A 119 -18.23 -12.44 -5.78
C ARG A 119 -18.40 -10.96 -5.46
N GLN A 120 -19.59 -10.54 -5.05
CA GLN A 120 -19.88 -9.15 -4.74
C GLN A 120 -19.00 -8.65 -3.58
N ALA A 121 -18.84 -9.46 -2.53
CA ALA A 121 -17.97 -9.13 -1.41
C ALA A 121 -16.51 -8.96 -1.85
N VAL A 122 -15.98 -9.78 -2.76
CA VAL A 122 -14.62 -9.58 -3.30
C VAL A 122 -14.55 -8.28 -4.11
N ILE A 123 -15.52 -8.03 -4.99
CA ILE A 123 -15.57 -6.81 -5.82
C ILE A 123 -15.64 -5.56 -4.95
N GLU A 124 -16.44 -5.55 -3.88
CA GLU A 124 -16.51 -4.44 -2.94
C GLU A 124 -15.18 -4.14 -2.25
N ARG A 125 -14.34 -5.17 -2.05
CA ARG A 125 -13.05 -5.04 -1.38
C ARG A 125 -11.94 -4.54 -2.29
N ILE A 126 -11.86 -5.01 -3.53
CA ILE A 126 -10.74 -4.71 -4.45
C ILE A 126 -11.14 -3.96 -5.72
N GLY A 127 -12.43 -3.79 -5.96
CA GLY A 127 -12.99 -3.25 -7.19
C GLY A 127 -13.08 -4.28 -8.31
N GLU A 128 -13.99 -4.02 -9.24
CA GLU A 128 -14.28 -4.90 -10.37
C GLU A 128 -13.07 -5.11 -11.31
N PRO A 129 -12.25 -4.10 -11.67
CA PRO A 129 -11.09 -4.31 -12.52
C PRO A 129 -10.08 -5.31 -11.91
N ALA A 130 -9.76 -5.14 -10.63
CA ALA A 130 -8.87 -6.04 -9.90
C ALA A 130 -9.45 -7.47 -9.81
N TYR A 131 -10.76 -7.62 -9.59
CA TYR A 131 -11.41 -8.91 -9.60
C TYR A 131 -11.30 -9.62 -10.95
N ASN A 132 -11.54 -8.90 -12.05
CA ASN A 132 -11.44 -9.46 -13.40
C ASN A 132 -9.99 -9.87 -13.72
N GLU A 133 -9.01 -9.07 -13.31
CA GLU A 133 -7.59 -9.41 -13.45
C GLU A 133 -7.18 -10.64 -12.62
N LEU A 134 -7.73 -10.81 -11.41
CA LEU A 134 -7.52 -12.04 -10.63
C LEU A 134 -8.05 -13.27 -11.36
N LEU A 135 -9.23 -13.16 -11.98
CA LEU A 135 -9.81 -14.26 -12.75
C LEU A 135 -9.03 -14.54 -14.03
N ALA A 136 -8.44 -13.54 -14.66
CA ALA A 136 -7.64 -13.68 -15.87
C ALA A 136 -6.19 -14.16 -15.62
N ALA A 137 -5.68 -14.10 -14.39
CA ALA A 137 -4.30 -14.49 -14.07
C ALA A 137 -4.01 -15.99 -14.39
N PRO A 138 -2.77 -16.41 -14.65
CA PRO A 138 -2.48 -17.84 -14.84
C PRO A 138 -2.86 -18.68 -13.61
N ARG A 139 -3.34 -19.92 -13.81
CA ARG A 139 -3.65 -20.83 -12.70
C ARG A 139 -2.42 -21.11 -11.85
N ALA A 140 -2.58 -21.07 -10.53
CA ALA A 140 -1.49 -21.44 -9.62
C ALA A 140 -1.26 -22.96 -9.67
N THR A 141 -0.06 -23.39 -10.00
CA THR A 141 0.38 -24.78 -9.81
C THR A 141 0.53 -25.03 -8.30
N GLY A 142 -0.24 -25.97 -7.75
CA GLY A 142 -0.04 -26.45 -6.36
C GLY A 142 -1.10 -26.10 -5.31
N HIS A 143 -2.14 -25.30 -5.62
CA HIS A 143 -3.20 -24.95 -4.64
C HIS A 143 -4.49 -25.77 -4.80
N HIS A 144 -4.37 -27.07 -5.09
CA HIS A 144 -5.52 -27.92 -5.41
C HIS A 144 -6.38 -28.33 -4.20
N GLY A 145 -5.91 -28.14 -2.96
CA GLY A 145 -6.60 -28.58 -1.74
C GLY A 145 -7.38 -27.51 -0.95
N ALA A 146 -7.24 -26.21 -1.26
CA ALA A 146 -7.87 -25.16 -0.45
C ALA A 146 -9.35 -24.92 -0.81
N GLY A 147 -10.24 -24.88 0.18
CA GLY A 147 -11.66 -24.54 -0.03
C GLY A 147 -11.90 -23.11 -0.52
N ALA A 148 -13.17 -22.76 -0.79
CA ALA A 148 -13.56 -21.38 -1.14
C ALA A 148 -13.23 -20.39 0.00
N LEU A 149 -13.21 -19.08 -0.32
CA LEU A 149 -13.05 -18.04 0.70
C LEU A 149 -14.30 -17.97 1.58
N SER A 150 -14.07 -17.87 2.89
CA SER A 150 -15.10 -17.61 3.90
C SER A 150 -15.31 -16.09 4.08
N ALA A 151 -16.41 -15.68 4.72
CA ALA A 151 -16.65 -14.28 5.03
C ALA A 151 -15.54 -13.68 5.93
N SER A 152 -14.99 -14.47 6.86
CA SER A 152 -13.86 -14.05 7.70
C SER A 152 -12.55 -13.89 6.93
N ASP A 153 -12.40 -14.58 5.78
CA ASP A 153 -11.25 -14.37 4.89
C ASP A 153 -11.37 -13.05 4.12
N LEU A 154 -12.55 -12.42 4.11
CA LEU A 154 -12.82 -11.16 3.41
C LEU A 154 -12.89 -9.93 4.33
N ASP A 155 -12.45 -10.09 5.58
CA ASP A 155 -12.24 -8.96 6.49
C ASP A 155 -11.16 -8.01 5.92
N PRO A 156 -11.46 -6.70 5.76
CA PRO A 156 -10.61 -5.78 5.03
C PRO A 156 -9.23 -5.57 5.69
N ASP A 157 -9.20 -5.46 7.03
CA ASP A 157 -7.95 -5.23 7.76
C ASP A 157 -7.08 -6.50 7.76
N ARG A 158 -7.69 -7.69 7.92
CA ARG A 158 -6.98 -8.97 7.80
C ARG A 158 -6.44 -9.21 6.39
N LEU A 159 -7.22 -8.91 5.35
CA LEU A 159 -6.76 -9.03 3.96
C LEU A 159 -5.60 -8.09 3.67
N ALA A 160 -5.70 -6.84 4.09
CA ALA A 160 -4.62 -5.87 3.91
C ALA A 160 -3.35 -6.28 4.67
N ALA A 161 -3.49 -6.76 5.91
CA ALA A 161 -2.37 -7.28 6.69
C ALA A 161 -1.73 -8.52 6.05
N ALA A 162 -2.53 -9.46 5.53
CA ALA A 162 -2.03 -10.61 4.79
C ALA A 162 -1.27 -10.18 3.53
N GLY A 163 -1.78 -9.21 2.78
CA GLY A 163 -1.10 -8.66 1.60
C GLY A 163 0.23 -8.01 1.92
N TYR A 164 0.27 -7.24 3.02
CA TYR A 164 1.50 -6.65 3.53
C TYR A 164 2.53 -7.72 3.92
N ALA A 165 2.09 -8.78 4.61
CA ALA A 165 2.95 -9.90 4.98
C ALA A 165 3.54 -10.58 3.73
N ARG A 166 2.72 -10.83 2.70
CA ARG A 166 3.19 -11.42 1.43
C ARG A 166 4.25 -10.57 0.73
N LEU A 167 4.07 -9.25 0.65
CA LEU A 167 5.08 -8.35 0.07
C LEU A 167 6.37 -8.35 0.91
N SER A 168 6.24 -8.46 2.23
CA SER A 168 7.39 -8.53 3.16
C SER A 168 8.15 -9.84 3.02
N GLU A 169 7.45 -10.98 2.95
CA GLU A 169 8.04 -12.31 2.69
C GLU A 169 8.85 -12.32 1.39
N ARG A 170 8.32 -11.66 0.36
CA ARG A 170 8.97 -11.52 -0.96
C ARG A 170 10.07 -10.45 -1.00
N ARG A 171 10.32 -9.75 0.11
CA ARG A 171 11.29 -8.65 0.21
C ARG A 171 11.06 -7.55 -0.83
N GLU A 172 9.80 -7.29 -1.16
CA GLU A 172 9.39 -6.22 -2.10
C GLU A 172 9.59 -4.82 -1.49
N TRP A 173 9.70 -4.76 -0.16
CA TRP A 173 10.00 -3.55 0.59
C TRP A 173 11.50 -3.37 0.78
N GLN A 174 12.11 -2.53 -0.05
CA GLN A 174 13.53 -2.18 0.03
C GLN A 174 13.75 -0.83 0.73
N CYS A 175 12.71 0.01 0.85
CA CYS A 175 12.78 1.32 1.52
C CYS A 175 11.97 1.34 2.82
N ARG A 176 12.69 1.48 3.95
CA ARG A 176 12.09 1.58 5.29
C ARG A 176 11.08 2.72 5.45
N HIS A 177 11.28 3.83 4.73
CA HIS A 177 10.44 5.01 4.86
C HIS A 177 9.07 4.78 4.23
N SER A 178 9.02 4.22 3.02
CA SER A 178 7.76 3.80 2.38
C SER A 178 7.07 2.69 3.18
N LEU A 179 7.84 1.76 3.73
CA LEU A 179 7.31 0.70 4.59
C LEU A 179 6.60 1.25 5.82
N ALA A 180 7.19 2.25 6.50
CA ALA A 180 6.60 2.86 7.69
C ALA A 180 5.22 3.47 7.42
N TRP A 181 5.06 4.18 6.29
CA TRP A 181 3.77 4.72 5.85
C TRP A 181 2.72 3.64 5.64
N VAL A 182 3.08 2.53 4.97
CA VAL A 182 2.16 1.43 4.70
C VAL A 182 1.80 0.68 6.00
N ARG A 183 2.79 0.44 6.87
CA ARG A 183 2.58 -0.24 8.16
C ARG A 183 1.61 0.54 9.06
N LEU A 184 1.78 1.86 9.17
CA LEU A 184 0.93 2.68 10.02
C LEU A 184 -0.49 2.90 9.44
N ALA A 185 -0.72 2.57 8.18
CA ALA A 185 -2.08 2.52 7.61
C ALA A 185 -2.88 1.30 8.12
N LEU A 186 -2.18 0.24 8.53
CA LEU A 186 -2.76 -1.01 9.03
C LEU A 186 -3.03 -0.96 10.54
N ALA A 187 -3.93 -1.82 11.01
CA ALA A 187 -4.22 -1.97 12.43
C ALA A 187 -2.95 -2.37 13.23
N PRO A 188 -2.72 -1.79 14.43
CA PRO A 188 -1.65 -2.25 15.30
C PRO A 188 -1.73 -3.76 15.57
N GLY A 189 -0.58 -4.43 15.66
CA GLY A 189 -0.51 -5.88 15.90
C GLY A 189 -0.88 -6.78 14.71
N SER A 190 -1.37 -6.23 13.60
CA SER A 190 -1.68 -7.01 12.39
C SER A 190 -0.44 -7.46 11.61
N THR A 191 0.69 -6.77 11.81
CA THR A 191 1.97 -7.10 11.18
C THR A 191 2.84 -7.88 12.16
N GLN A 192 3.04 -9.18 11.91
CA GLN A 192 3.73 -10.10 12.82
C GLN A 192 5.23 -9.78 12.99
N SER A 193 5.81 -8.99 12.10
CA SER A 193 7.18 -8.49 12.19
C SER A 193 7.23 -7.17 12.98
N ASP A 194 7.18 -7.28 14.30
CA ASP A 194 7.70 -6.24 15.18
C ASP A 194 9.19 -6.53 15.42
N PRO A 195 10.07 -5.70 14.87
CA PRO A 195 11.08 -5.11 15.68
C PRO A 195 10.78 -3.63 15.72
N SER A 196 10.59 -3.13 16.94
CA SER A 196 10.74 -1.75 17.38
C SER A 196 11.09 -0.73 16.30
N PHE A 197 10.42 0.42 16.34
CA PHE A 197 10.88 1.70 15.77
C PHE A 197 12.31 2.13 16.20
N ALA A 198 13.09 1.26 16.85
CA ALA A 198 14.50 1.42 17.10
C ALA A 198 15.25 1.26 15.77
N PHE A 199 15.47 2.40 15.10
CA PHE A 199 16.35 2.53 13.94
C PHE A 199 17.72 1.88 14.22
N PRO A 200 18.10 0.76 13.57
CA PRO A 200 19.48 0.32 13.57
C PRO A 200 20.16 0.85 12.31
N SER A 201 21.34 1.42 12.52
CA SER A 201 22.28 1.82 11.48
C SER A 201 22.60 0.67 10.53
N THR A 202 22.83 1.08 9.28
CA THR A 202 23.56 0.39 8.20
C THR A 202 24.10 -1.01 8.51
N SER A 203 23.61 -2.02 7.79
CA SER A 203 24.41 -3.17 7.37
C SER A 203 23.80 -3.75 6.10
N SER A 204 24.45 -3.42 4.98
CA SER A 204 24.26 -4.00 3.67
C SER A 204 24.68 -5.47 3.70
N SER A 205 23.73 -6.39 3.50
CA SER A 205 24.03 -7.78 3.20
C SER A 205 23.38 -8.14 1.86
N SER A 206 24.22 -8.25 0.84
CA SER A 206 23.87 -8.72 -0.50
C SER A 206 23.41 -10.18 -0.44
N ALA A 207 22.21 -10.45 -0.95
CA ALA A 207 21.66 -11.79 -1.15
C ALA A 207 21.04 -11.87 -2.57
N PRO A 208 20.95 -13.07 -3.16
CA PRO A 208 21.08 -13.27 -4.60
C PRO A 208 19.91 -12.73 -5.41
N SER A 209 20.25 -12.11 -6.54
CA SER A 209 19.33 -11.68 -7.59
C SER A 209 18.70 -12.88 -8.29
N GLY A 210 17.67 -13.47 -7.68
CA GLY A 210 16.70 -14.28 -8.40
C GLY A 210 15.80 -13.35 -9.19
N SER A 211 15.94 -13.29 -10.52
CA SER A 211 15.00 -12.59 -11.39
C SER A 211 13.60 -13.17 -11.17
N PRO A 212 12.58 -12.40 -10.74
CA PRO A 212 11.23 -12.93 -10.69
C PRO A 212 10.71 -13.05 -12.12
N THR A 213 10.71 -14.29 -12.60
CA THR A 213 9.96 -14.80 -13.74
C THR A 213 8.61 -14.11 -13.88
N GLY A 214 8.43 -13.33 -14.95
CA GLY A 214 7.24 -13.06 -15.78
C GLY A 214 5.85 -12.76 -15.18
N ASP A 215 5.53 -13.14 -13.95
CA ASP A 215 4.17 -13.20 -13.40
C ASP A 215 4.10 -12.57 -12.00
N SER A 216 4.91 -11.54 -11.75
CA SER A 216 4.78 -10.75 -10.52
C SER A 216 3.57 -9.83 -10.63
N MET A 217 2.59 -10.00 -9.74
CA MET A 217 1.45 -9.10 -9.61
C MET A 217 1.86 -7.61 -9.60
N MET A 218 3.03 -7.29 -9.03
CA MET A 218 3.57 -5.92 -9.00
C MET A 218 3.79 -5.33 -10.40
N ALA A 219 4.15 -6.17 -11.37
CA ALA A 219 4.26 -5.77 -12.78
C ALA A 219 2.89 -5.46 -13.40
N ARG A 220 1.82 -6.07 -12.89
CA ARG A 220 0.45 -5.96 -13.39
C ARG A 220 -0.43 -4.97 -12.65
N LEU A 221 0.06 -4.30 -11.59
CA LEU A 221 -0.72 -3.31 -10.83
C LEU A 221 -1.52 -2.29 -11.66
N PRO A 222 -1.01 -1.74 -12.78
CA PRO A 222 -1.79 -0.83 -13.63
C PRO A 222 -3.07 -1.45 -14.22
N HIS A 223 -3.12 -2.78 -14.39
CA HIS A 223 -4.31 -3.47 -14.88
C HIS A 223 -5.30 -3.73 -13.75
N TYR A 224 -4.80 -4.03 -12.55
CA TYR A 224 -5.65 -4.20 -11.36
C TYR A 224 -6.31 -2.88 -10.94
N PHE A 225 -5.57 -1.78 -11.07
CA PHE A 225 -5.98 -0.45 -10.63
C PHE A 225 -5.70 0.59 -11.73
N PRO A 226 -6.51 0.59 -12.82
CA PRO A 226 -6.33 1.52 -13.93
C PRO A 226 -6.40 3.00 -13.50
N GLU A 227 -7.17 3.31 -12.46
CA GLU A 227 -7.23 4.64 -11.84
C GLU A 227 -5.87 5.12 -11.30
N HIS A 228 -4.98 4.19 -10.96
CA HIS A 228 -3.63 4.44 -10.45
C HIS A 228 -2.54 4.12 -11.48
N ALA A 229 -2.90 3.95 -12.76
CA ALA A 229 -1.94 3.65 -13.83
C ALA A 229 -0.89 4.76 -14.02
N TRP A 230 -1.22 6.01 -13.69
CA TRP A 230 -0.25 7.12 -13.70
C TRP A 230 0.91 6.89 -12.70
N LEU A 231 0.66 6.14 -11.61
CA LEU A 231 1.61 5.88 -10.54
C LEU A 231 2.38 4.58 -10.76
N PHE A 232 1.68 3.53 -11.18
CA PHE A 232 2.26 2.18 -11.34
C PHE A 232 2.70 1.85 -12.77
N GLY A 233 2.33 2.68 -13.76
CA GLY A 233 2.54 2.41 -15.17
C GLY A 233 3.91 2.86 -15.71
N SER A 234 4.18 2.43 -16.95
CA SER A 234 5.43 2.68 -17.66
C SER A 234 5.83 4.17 -17.79
N PRO A 235 4.91 5.16 -17.93
CA PRO A 235 5.28 6.56 -17.93
C PRO A 235 6.02 7.00 -16.66
N MET A 236 5.57 6.56 -15.49
CA MET A 236 6.22 6.86 -14.20
C MET A 236 7.55 6.10 -14.07
N ASP A 237 7.62 4.84 -14.54
CA ASP A 237 8.87 4.10 -14.56
C ASP A 237 9.95 4.83 -15.36
N ARG A 238 9.59 5.38 -16.54
CA ARG A 238 10.50 6.21 -17.35
C ARG A 238 10.87 7.50 -16.63
N ALA A 239 9.91 8.19 -16.02
CA ALA A 239 10.15 9.46 -15.33
C ALA A 239 11.10 9.32 -14.11
N LEU A 240 11.08 8.18 -13.43
CA LEU A 240 11.94 7.89 -12.27
C LEU A 240 13.31 7.29 -12.65
N SER A 241 13.49 6.91 -13.92
CA SER A 241 14.73 6.33 -14.45
C SER A 241 15.57 7.33 -15.26
N ALA A 242 15.00 8.49 -15.58
CA ALA A 242 15.68 9.61 -16.24
C ALA A 242 16.50 10.42 -15.22
#